data_AF-A0A2V5MEE2-F1
#
_entry.id   AF-A0A2V5MEE2-F1
#
_cell.length_a   1.000
_cell.length_b   1.000
_cell.length_c   1.000
_cell.angle_alpha   90.00
_cell.angle_beta   90.00
_cell.angle_gamma   90.00
#
_symmetry.space_group_name_H-M   'P 1'
#
loop_
_entity.id
_entity.type
_entity.pdbx_description
1 polymer ?
#
loop_
_entity_poly.entity_id
_entity_poly.type
_entity_poly.pdbx_seq_one_letter_code
_entity_poly.pdbx_strand_id
1 'polypeptide(L)'
;MNDNRVLTTDTVRFHNQSGMDIPRPDQARKRRRRRILYSVGGLVAVVLITFGLSRLEPAAPLVENPWPDTVKRGEMLRQVRGNGTLVPEEILWIPTLNAGRVTSILVLPGAAVKADTVLVELNNPEVSQAAFDADWQLQAAQAELTNLKVQLATQRLNQQASVASAEANYNNAKLDFEVNDELAKAGLVPALTLKQSKTKAGELAKLLEIEQERLKISADATTAQLAVQEAKVAQLRAQLQLKRQQVEGLKVRAGIDG
;
A
#
# COMPACT_ATOMS: atom_id res chain seq x y z
N MET A 1 17.84 15.80 80.48
CA MET A 1 19.10 15.29 81.04
C MET A 1 19.72 16.42 81.85
N ASN A 2 19.44 16.54 83.15
CA ASN A 2 19.99 15.74 84.25
C ASN A 2 21.52 15.67 84.18
N ASP A 3 22.16 16.67 84.79
CA ASP A 3 23.57 16.62 85.17
C ASP A 3 23.59 16.69 86.70
N ASN A 4 23.38 15.54 87.33
CA ASN A 4 23.33 15.40 88.78
C ASN A 4 24.58 14.66 89.24
N ARG A 5 25.49 15.47 89.79
CA ARG A 5 26.68 15.11 90.53
C ARG A 5 26.39 14.06 91.60
N VAL A 6 27.25 13.06 91.73
CA VAL A 6 27.73 12.58 93.04
C VAL A 6 29.12 11.96 92.89
N LEU A 7 30.14 12.59 93.47
CA LEU A 7 31.28 11.91 94.07
C LEU A 7 31.22 12.23 95.56
N THR A 8 30.96 11.23 96.39
CA THR A 8 31.16 11.28 97.85
C THR A 8 31.78 9.97 98.29
N THR A 9 32.92 10.07 98.95
CA THR A 9 33.31 9.38 100.20
C THR A 9 34.77 9.77 100.45
N ASP A 10 34.96 10.76 101.31
CA ASP A 10 35.16 10.60 102.76
C ASP A 10 36.60 10.23 103.12
N THR A 11 37.36 11.27 103.41
CA THR A 11 38.66 11.25 104.07
C THR A 11 38.47 11.20 105.58
N VAL A 12 39.01 10.15 106.21
CA VAL A 12 39.19 10.08 107.67
C VAL A 12 40.47 10.82 108.05
N ARG A 13 40.35 11.72 109.03
CA ARG A 13 41.40 12.52 109.64
C ARG A 13 42.28 11.68 110.57
N PHE A 14 43.58 11.97 110.62
CA PHE A 14 44.32 12.04 111.89
C PHE A 14 45.38 13.15 111.87
N HIS A 15 45.52 13.74 113.05
CA HIS A 15 46.25 14.96 113.40
C HIS A 15 47.76 14.86 113.28
N ASN A 16 48.41 16.01 113.01
CA ASN A 16 49.80 16.25 113.37
C ASN A 16 49.94 17.66 113.99
N GLN A 17 50.32 17.71 115.26
CA GLN A 17 51.02 18.82 115.92
C GLN A 17 52.36 18.17 116.36
N SER A 18 53.56 18.74 116.27
CA SER A 18 54.03 20.13 116.36
C SER A 18 55.48 20.16 115.84
N GLY A 19 56.01 21.32 115.41
CA GLY A 19 57.48 21.47 115.36
C GLY A 19 58.06 22.47 114.36
N MET A 20 57.87 23.75 114.66
CA MET A 20 58.63 24.96 114.27
C MET A 20 59.07 25.24 112.80
N ASP A 21 58.69 26.46 112.44
CA ASP A 21 58.94 27.25 111.24
C ASP A 21 60.44 27.59 111.06
N ILE A 22 60.98 27.27 109.88
CA ILE A 22 62.29 27.75 109.40
C ILE A 22 62.07 28.26 107.97
N PRO A 23 62.00 29.58 107.74
CA PRO A 23 61.91 30.10 106.40
C PRO A 23 63.24 29.88 105.65
N ARG A 24 63.23 29.05 104.60
CA ARG A 24 64.35 28.87 103.64
C ARG A 24 64.03 29.55 102.30
N PRO A 25 64.30 30.85 102.11
CA PRO A 25 63.87 31.59 100.92
C PRO A 25 64.70 31.36 99.62
N ASP A 26 65.73 30.51 99.61
CA ASP A 26 66.65 30.40 98.44
C ASP A 26 66.38 29.25 97.44
N GLN A 27 65.44 28.33 97.72
CA GLN A 27 65.19 27.18 96.83
C GLN A 27 64.05 27.36 95.82
N ALA A 28 63.15 28.33 96.03
CA ALA A 28 62.03 28.62 95.13
C ALA A 28 62.48 29.22 93.79
N ARG A 29 63.52 30.07 93.79
CA ARG A 29 64.08 30.69 92.57
C ARG A 29 64.81 29.68 91.68
N LYS A 30 65.51 28.71 92.26
CA LYS A 30 66.32 27.71 91.50
C LYS A 30 65.43 26.67 90.77
N ARG A 31 64.28 26.29 91.34
CA ARG A 31 63.28 25.42 90.68
C ARG A 31 62.54 26.13 89.54
N ARG A 32 62.21 27.42 89.69
CA ARG A 32 61.52 28.21 88.65
C ARG A 32 62.39 28.43 87.42
N ARG A 33 63.70 28.69 87.59
CA ARG A 33 64.66 28.82 86.46
C ARG A 33 64.82 27.52 85.65
N ARG A 34 64.88 26.35 86.30
CA ARG A 34 65.00 25.07 85.57
C ARG A 34 63.74 24.74 84.74
N ARG A 35 62.53 25.03 85.24
CA ARG A 35 61.30 24.85 84.43
C ARG A 35 61.28 25.76 83.21
N ILE A 36 61.70 27.02 83.35
CA ILE A 36 61.78 27.97 82.24
C ILE A 36 62.80 27.48 81.19
N LEU A 37 63.94 26.94 81.63
CA LEU A 37 64.96 26.37 80.73
C LEU A 37 64.44 25.17 79.94
N TYR A 38 63.73 24.23 80.58
CA TYR A 38 63.13 23.10 79.87
C TYR A 38 61.97 23.51 78.96
N SER A 39 61.13 24.48 79.35
CA SER A 39 60.06 24.97 78.48
C SER A 39 60.61 25.70 77.25
N VAL A 40 61.68 26.48 77.41
CA VAL A 40 62.35 27.15 76.30
C VAL A 40 63.04 26.12 75.39
N GLY A 41 63.74 25.14 75.95
CA GLY A 41 64.35 24.05 75.18
C GLY A 41 63.33 23.23 74.39
N GLY A 42 62.18 22.91 75.00
CA GLY A 42 61.09 22.20 74.33
C GLY A 42 60.47 23.04 73.20
N LEU A 43 60.28 24.34 73.41
CA LEU A 43 59.75 25.24 72.38
C LEU A 43 60.69 25.34 71.17
N VAL A 44 62.01 25.44 71.41
CA VAL A 44 63.02 25.49 70.34
C VAL A 44 63.03 24.20 69.53
N ALA A 45 62.92 23.03 70.18
CA ALA A 45 62.88 21.76 69.48
C ALA A 45 61.66 21.64 68.55
N VAL A 46 60.48 22.07 69.02
CA VAL A 46 59.25 22.06 68.18
C VAL A 46 59.39 22.99 66.97
N VAL A 47 59.98 24.18 67.14
CA VAL A 47 60.19 25.12 66.03
C VAL A 47 61.16 24.54 64.99
N LEU A 48 62.25 23.89 65.42
CA LEU A 48 63.21 23.27 64.50
C LEU A 48 62.61 22.10 63.73
N ILE A 49 61.81 21.25 64.38
CA ILE A 49 61.12 20.13 63.72
C ILE A 49 60.11 20.68 62.69
N THR A 50 59.34 21.69 63.06
CA THR A 50 58.34 22.29 62.17
C THR A 50 58.99 22.95 60.94
N PHE A 51 60.14 23.58 61.12
CA PHE A 51 60.91 24.15 60.01
C PHE A 51 61.57 23.08 59.12
N GLY A 52 61.95 21.94 59.69
CA GLY A 52 62.48 20.80 58.92
C GLY A 52 61.41 20.17 58.02
N LEU A 53 60.19 20.02 58.53
CA LEU A 53 59.06 19.43 57.79
C LEU A 53 58.50 20.32 56.69
N SER A 54 58.58 21.66 56.80
CA SER A 54 58.06 22.57 55.78
C SER A 54 58.91 22.67 54.51
N ARG A 55 60.13 22.14 54.52
CA ARG A 55 61.03 22.10 53.35
C ARG A 55 60.96 20.80 52.55
N LEU A 56 60.13 19.83 52.92
CA LEU A 56 59.94 18.63 52.11
C LEU A 56 58.93 18.91 50.99
N GLU A 57 59.38 18.75 49.75
CA GLU A 57 58.54 18.88 48.57
C GLU A 57 57.48 17.76 48.52
N PRO A 58 56.26 18.04 48.01
CA PRO A 58 55.18 17.05 47.97
C PRO A 58 55.56 15.85 47.11
N ALA A 59 55.46 14.64 47.67
CA ALA A 59 55.77 13.41 46.94
C ALA A 59 54.77 13.19 45.79
N ALA A 60 55.26 13.20 44.55
CA ALA A 60 54.50 12.74 43.40
C ALA A 60 54.19 11.24 43.56
N PRO A 61 53.00 10.77 43.13
CA PRO A 61 52.62 9.37 43.28
C PRO A 61 53.62 8.46 42.57
N LEU A 62 54.23 7.54 43.33
CA LEU A 62 55.15 6.53 42.80
C LEU A 62 54.36 5.52 41.97
N VAL A 63 54.55 5.55 40.65
CA VAL A 63 54.17 4.45 39.76
C VAL A 63 55.44 3.68 39.43
N GLU A 64 55.49 2.39 39.76
CA GLU A 64 56.61 1.52 39.42
C GLU A 64 56.72 1.37 37.88
N ASN A 65 57.79 1.92 37.29
CA ASN A 65 58.20 1.79 35.88
C ASN A 65 57.19 2.26 34.80
N PRO A 66 57.15 3.56 34.48
CA PRO A 66 56.56 4.01 33.22
C PRO A 66 57.53 3.75 32.06
N TRP A 67 57.06 3.11 30.98
CA TRP A 67 57.75 3.10 29.69
C TRP A 67 57.31 4.32 28.87
N PRO A 68 58.14 5.37 28.71
CA PRO A 68 57.76 6.52 27.89
C PRO A 68 57.89 6.21 26.41
N ASP A 69 56.84 6.50 25.64
CA ASP A 69 56.86 6.52 24.17
C ASP A 69 56.44 7.91 23.64
N THR A 70 56.93 8.32 22.46
CA THR A 70 56.68 9.65 21.88
C THR A 70 55.40 9.65 21.06
N VAL A 71 54.41 10.44 21.48
CA VAL A 71 53.14 10.58 20.76
C VAL A 71 53.35 11.19 19.37
N LYS A 72 52.78 10.55 18.34
CA LYS A 72 52.80 11.02 16.95
C LYS A 72 51.41 11.51 16.57
N ARG A 73 51.30 12.70 15.97
CA ARG A 73 50.04 13.14 15.34
C ARG A 73 49.83 12.41 14.02
N GLY A 74 48.69 11.76 13.89
CA GLY A 74 48.24 11.06 12.68
C GLY A 74 46.76 10.75 12.77
N GLU A 75 46.18 10.23 11.69
CA GLU A 75 44.79 9.79 11.70
C GLU A 75 44.60 8.59 12.64
N MET A 76 43.75 8.77 13.66
CA MET A 76 43.36 7.67 14.56
C MET A 76 42.08 7.04 14.03
N LEU A 77 42.22 5.99 13.22
CA LEU A 77 41.08 5.22 12.72
C LEU A 77 40.46 4.43 13.87
N ARG A 78 39.33 4.93 14.38
CA ARG A 78 38.52 4.21 15.36
C ARG A 78 37.58 3.24 14.66
N GLN A 79 38.06 2.03 14.41
CA GLN A 79 37.22 0.95 13.90
C GLN A 79 36.31 0.42 15.02
N VAL A 80 35.02 0.74 14.93
CA VAL A 80 34.00 0.18 15.82
C VAL A 80 33.41 -1.04 15.13
N ARG A 81 33.62 -2.22 15.71
CA ARG A 81 32.95 -3.44 15.26
C ARG A 81 31.55 -3.44 15.86
N GLY A 82 30.55 -3.25 15.00
CA GLY A 82 29.14 -3.41 15.35
C GLY A 82 28.58 -4.63 14.64
N ASN A 83 27.79 -5.43 15.35
CA ASN A 83 27.07 -6.53 14.74
C ASN A 83 25.83 -5.96 14.04
N GLY A 84 25.70 -6.20 12.75
CA GLY A 84 24.52 -5.85 11.97
C GLY A 84 23.89 -7.10 11.35
N THR A 85 22.58 -7.06 11.13
CA THR A 85 21.86 -8.10 10.39
C THR A 85 21.47 -7.57 9.02
N LEU A 86 21.71 -8.36 7.98
CA LEU A 86 21.18 -8.06 6.65
C LEU A 86 19.68 -8.33 6.65
N VAL A 87 18.92 -7.35 6.17
CA VAL A 87 17.46 -7.40 6.02
C VAL A 87 17.16 -7.17 4.53
N PRO A 88 16.16 -7.86 3.95
CA PRO A 88 15.75 -7.60 2.58
C PRO A 88 15.38 -6.14 2.35
N GLU A 89 15.73 -5.61 1.18
CA GLU A 89 15.38 -4.24 0.80
C GLU A 89 13.87 -4.09 0.56
N GLU A 90 13.23 -5.09 -0.07
CA GLU A 90 11.81 -5.09 -0.38
C GLU A 90 11.14 -6.40 0.08
N ILE A 91 9.95 -6.29 0.69
CA ILE A 91 9.12 -7.43 1.09
C ILE A 91 7.75 -7.26 0.45
N LEU A 92 7.40 -8.17 -0.47
CA LEU A 92 6.10 -8.19 -1.12
C LEU A 92 5.20 -9.26 -0.50
N TRP A 93 4.03 -8.84 -0.02
CA TRP A 93 2.97 -9.76 0.42
C TRP A 93 2.06 -10.07 -0.77
N ILE A 94 1.88 -11.35 -1.07
CA ILE A 94 1.08 -11.81 -2.22
C ILE A 94 -0.25 -12.39 -1.70
N PRO A 95 -1.33 -11.59 -1.63
CA PRO A 95 -2.64 -12.11 -1.24
C PRO A 95 -3.27 -12.89 -2.39
N THR A 96 -4.15 -13.82 -2.05
CA THR A 96 -5.00 -14.52 -3.03
C THR A 96 -6.17 -13.63 -3.42
N LEU A 97 -6.39 -13.43 -4.73
CA LEU A 97 -7.50 -12.62 -5.25
C LEU A 97 -8.87 -13.25 -4.95
N ASN A 98 -8.95 -14.58 -4.99
CA ASN A 98 -10.17 -15.35 -4.75
C ASN A 98 -9.96 -16.33 -3.59
N ALA A 99 -11.01 -16.55 -2.81
CA ALA A 99 -11.01 -17.64 -1.84
C ALA A 99 -10.96 -18.98 -2.57
N GLY A 100 -10.17 -19.92 -2.08
CA GLY A 100 -10.03 -21.24 -2.68
C GLY A 100 -9.24 -22.19 -1.78
N ARG A 101 -9.36 -23.49 -2.03
CA ARG A 101 -8.58 -24.50 -1.31
C ARG A 101 -7.21 -24.64 -1.98
N VAL A 102 -6.13 -24.53 -1.21
CA VAL A 102 -4.78 -24.83 -1.71
C VAL A 102 -4.72 -26.29 -2.12
N THR A 103 -4.40 -26.54 -3.39
CA THR A 103 -4.28 -27.90 -3.94
C THR A 103 -2.83 -28.33 -4.01
N SER A 104 -1.95 -27.45 -4.48
CA SER A 104 -0.52 -27.73 -4.60
C SER A 104 0.29 -26.49 -4.23
N ILE A 105 1.43 -26.73 -3.57
CA ILE A 105 2.49 -25.74 -3.38
C ILE A 105 3.62 -26.19 -4.30
N LEU A 106 3.87 -25.41 -5.36
CA LEU A 106 4.83 -25.77 -6.41
C LEU A 106 6.25 -25.36 -6.03
N VAL A 107 6.39 -24.29 -5.24
CA VAL A 107 7.68 -23.73 -4.82
C VAL A 107 7.73 -23.64 -3.30
N LEU A 108 8.82 -24.17 -2.74
CA LEU A 108 9.08 -24.13 -1.30
C LEU A 108 9.87 -22.87 -0.91
N PRO A 109 9.78 -22.43 0.35
CA PRO A 109 10.54 -21.27 0.83
C PRO A 109 12.05 -21.41 0.58
N GLY A 110 12.68 -20.33 0.09
CA GLY A 110 14.12 -20.26 -0.17
C GLY A 110 14.56 -20.69 -1.57
N ALA A 111 13.64 -21.12 -2.43
CA ALA A 111 13.91 -21.34 -3.84
C ALA A 111 13.86 -20.02 -4.62
N ALA A 112 14.79 -19.84 -5.55
CA ALA A 112 14.79 -18.67 -6.43
C ALA A 112 13.62 -18.75 -7.43
N VAL A 113 12.92 -17.64 -7.62
CA VAL A 113 11.74 -17.49 -8.46
C VAL A 113 11.86 -16.25 -9.35
N LYS A 114 11.20 -16.33 -10.50
CA LYS A 114 10.95 -15.17 -11.36
C LYS A 114 9.55 -14.62 -11.11
N ALA A 115 9.30 -13.37 -11.49
CA ALA A 115 8.02 -12.69 -11.30
C ALA A 115 6.80 -13.47 -11.84
N ASP A 116 6.96 -14.25 -12.91
CA ASP A 116 5.91 -15.06 -13.53
C ASP A 116 5.75 -16.46 -12.94
N THR A 117 6.63 -16.87 -12.01
CA THR A 117 6.65 -18.21 -11.41
C THR A 117 5.40 -18.44 -10.56
N VAL A 118 4.70 -19.55 -10.82
CA VAL A 118 3.53 -19.97 -10.03
C VAL A 118 4.00 -20.61 -8.73
N LEU A 119 3.60 -20.03 -7.61
CA LEU A 119 3.98 -20.49 -6.26
C LEU A 119 2.98 -21.52 -5.74
N VAL A 120 1.69 -21.22 -5.89
CA VAL A 120 0.58 -21.98 -5.31
C VAL A 120 -0.56 -22.10 -6.31
N GLU A 121 -1.16 -23.28 -6.40
CA GLU A 121 -2.41 -23.49 -7.13
C GLU A 121 -3.57 -23.66 -6.15
N LEU A 122 -4.58 -22.83 -6.35
CA LEU A 122 -5.85 -22.90 -5.65
C LEU A 122 -6.87 -23.65 -6.51
N ASN A 123 -7.74 -24.40 -5.86
CA ASN A 123 -8.92 -24.96 -6.49
C ASN A 123 -10.16 -24.29 -5.90
N ASN A 124 -10.98 -23.70 -6.78
CA ASN A 124 -12.31 -23.24 -6.46
C ASN A 124 -13.28 -23.66 -7.58
N PRO A 125 -14.12 -24.69 -7.37
CA PRO A 125 -15.04 -25.18 -8.38
C PRO A 125 -16.12 -24.14 -8.76
N GLU A 126 -16.49 -23.23 -7.86
CA GLU A 126 -17.48 -22.18 -8.12
C GLU A 126 -16.96 -21.17 -9.14
N VAL A 127 -15.69 -20.78 -9.04
CA VAL A 127 -15.07 -19.83 -9.98
C VAL A 127 -14.93 -20.46 -11.37
N SER A 128 -14.55 -21.73 -11.45
CA SER A 128 -14.51 -22.46 -12.73
C SER A 128 -15.90 -22.64 -13.34
N GLN A 129 -16.91 -22.98 -12.53
CA GLN A 129 -18.29 -23.11 -13.00
C GLN A 129 -18.82 -21.77 -13.52
N ALA A 130 -18.58 -20.68 -12.78
CA ALA A 130 -19.00 -19.35 -13.20
C ALA A 130 -18.34 -18.90 -14.52
N ALA A 131 -17.08 -19.29 -14.78
CA ALA A 131 -16.42 -19.02 -16.05
C ALA A 131 -17.01 -19.86 -17.19
N PHE A 132 -17.34 -21.13 -16.94
CA PHE A 132 -18.00 -22.00 -17.89
C PHE A 132 -19.40 -21.47 -18.25
N ASP A 133 -20.21 -21.11 -17.25
CA ASP A 133 -21.55 -20.55 -17.47
C ASP A 133 -21.49 -19.24 -18.28
N ALA A 134 -20.53 -18.36 -17.99
CA ALA A 134 -20.33 -17.13 -18.74
C ALA A 134 -19.92 -17.39 -20.21
N ASP A 135 -19.15 -18.44 -20.47
CA ASP A 135 -18.75 -18.84 -21.83
C ASP A 135 -19.98 -19.31 -22.61
N TRP A 136 -20.81 -20.17 -22.01
CA TRP A 136 -22.07 -20.63 -22.61
C TRP A 136 -23.07 -19.50 -22.84
N GLN A 137 -23.17 -18.55 -21.91
CA GLN A 137 -24.02 -17.36 -22.10
C GLN A 137 -23.54 -16.52 -23.30
N LEU A 138 -22.23 -16.36 -23.47
CA LEU A 138 -21.68 -15.66 -24.64
C LEU A 138 -21.98 -16.41 -25.94
N GLN A 139 -21.81 -17.74 -25.97
CA GLN A 139 -22.13 -18.57 -27.13
C GLN A 139 -23.61 -18.49 -27.49
N ALA A 140 -24.50 -18.60 -26.50
CA ALA A 140 -25.94 -18.45 -26.68
C ALA A 140 -26.29 -17.07 -27.28
N ALA A 141 -25.72 -15.99 -26.74
CA ALA A 141 -25.95 -14.64 -27.25
C ALA A 141 -25.42 -14.42 -28.67
N GLN A 142 -24.32 -15.08 -29.04
CA GLN A 142 -23.78 -15.07 -30.41
C GLN A 142 -24.68 -15.84 -31.39
N ALA A 143 -25.24 -16.96 -30.97
CA ALA A 143 -26.23 -17.71 -31.74
C ALA A 143 -27.51 -16.89 -31.92
N GLU A 144 -28.02 -16.24 -30.85
CA GLU A 144 -29.14 -15.30 -30.91
C GLU A 144 -28.90 -14.17 -31.90
N LEU A 145 -27.71 -13.56 -31.87
CA LEU A 145 -27.32 -12.49 -32.79
C LEU A 145 -27.30 -12.97 -34.25
N THR A 146 -26.79 -14.17 -34.50
CA THR A 146 -26.77 -14.77 -35.84
C THR A 146 -28.19 -15.05 -36.33
N ASN A 147 -29.04 -15.62 -35.48
CA ASN A 147 -30.44 -15.85 -35.79
C ASN A 147 -31.18 -14.53 -36.07
N LEU A 148 -30.95 -13.49 -35.26
CA LEU A 148 -31.52 -12.15 -35.46
C LEU A 148 -31.09 -11.56 -36.81
N LYS A 149 -29.81 -11.70 -37.19
CA LYS A 149 -29.33 -11.26 -38.52
C LYS A 149 -30.08 -11.92 -39.66
N VAL A 150 -30.33 -13.23 -39.58
CA VAL A 150 -31.08 -13.97 -40.60
C VAL A 150 -32.55 -13.54 -40.64
N GLN A 151 -33.18 -13.35 -39.48
CA GLN A 151 -34.55 -12.86 -39.37
C GLN A 151 -34.71 -11.46 -39.98
N LEU A 152 -33.81 -10.52 -39.66
CA LEU A 152 -33.82 -9.17 -40.21
C LEU A 152 -33.52 -9.14 -41.71
N ALA A 153 -32.62 -10.00 -42.19
CA ALA A 153 -32.37 -10.17 -43.62
C ALA A 153 -33.63 -10.66 -44.36
N THR A 154 -34.36 -11.61 -43.78
CA THR A 154 -35.61 -12.14 -44.33
C THR A 154 -36.71 -11.07 -44.35
N GLN A 155 -36.85 -10.31 -43.26
CA GLN A 155 -37.79 -9.19 -43.19
C GLN A 155 -37.48 -8.10 -44.23
N ARG A 156 -36.20 -7.79 -44.45
CA ARG A 156 -35.75 -6.87 -45.49
C ARG A 156 -36.11 -7.38 -46.89
N LEU A 157 -35.87 -8.65 -47.18
CA LEU A 157 -36.21 -9.26 -48.48
C LEU A 157 -37.72 -9.21 -48.73
N ASN A 158 -38.54 -9.49 -47.71
CA ASN A 158 -39.99 -9.38 -47.82
C ASN A 158 -40.43 -7.92 -48.11
N GLN A 159 -39.85 -6.94 -47.43
CA GLN A 159 -40.13 -5.53 -47.68
C GLN A 159 -39.68 -5.09 -49.08
N GLN A 160 -38.54 -5.59 -49.58
CA GLN A 160 -38.08 -5.37 -50.95
C GLN A 160 -39.03 -5.99 -51.98
N ALA A 161 -39.56 -7.19 -51.73
CA ALA A 161 -40.56 -7.81 -52.59
C ALA A 161 -41.86 -6.98 -52.62
N SER A 162 -42.29 -6.42 -51.49
CA SER A 162 -43.44 -5.50 -51.44
C SER A 162 -43.20 -4.22 -52.26
N VAL A 163 -42.01 -3.61 -52.15
CA VAL A 163 -41.64 -2.44 -52.97
C VAL A 163 -41.64 -2.79 -54.45
N ALA A 164 -41.03 -3.92 -54.84
CA ALA A 164 -40.98 -4.36 -56.23
C ALA A 164 -42.39 -4.63 -56.81
N SER A 165 -43.29 -5.20 -56.01
CA SER A 165 -44.70 -5.39 -56.39
C SER A 165 -45.43 -4.05 -56.55
N ALA A 166 -45.24 -3.12 -55.60
CA ALA A 166 -45.81 -1.77 -55.69
C ALA A 166 -45.29 -1.01 -56.93
N GLU A 167 -44.00 -1.16 -57.25
CA GLU A 167 -43.37 -0.55 -58.41
C GLU A 167 -43.91 -1.12 -59.72
N ALA A 168 -44.04 -2.45 -59.83
CA ALA A 168 -44.65 -3.09 -60.99
C ALA A 168 -46.10 -2.65 -61.19
N ASN A 169 -46.89 -2.59 -60.11
CA ASN A 169 -48.28 -2.12 -60.16
C ASN A 169 -48.37 -0.65 -60.61
N TYR A 170 -47.51 0.22 -60.06
CA TYR A 170 -47.43 1.63 -60.46
C TYR A 170 -47.05 1.77 -61.93
N ASN A 171 -46.02 1.05 -62.40
CA ASN A 171 -45.57 1.10 -63.79
C ASN A 171 -46.67 0.66 -64.77
N ASN A 172 -47.40 -0.41 -64.45
CA ASN A 172 -48.55 -0.84 -65.25
C ASN A 172 -49.65 0.22 -65.29
N ALA A 173 -50.05 0.77 -64.14
CA ALA A 173 -51.09 1.81 -64.09
C ALA A 173 -50.66 3.13 -64.76
N LYS A 174 -49.36 3.45 -64.72
CA LYS A 174 -48.78 4.60 -65.41
C LYS A 174 -48.86 4.43 -66.92
N LEU A 175 -48.46 3.26 -67.43
CA LEU A 175 -48.57 2.93 -68.85
C LEU A 175 -50.03 2.97 -69.32
N ASP A 176 -50.96 2.40 -68.53
CA ASP A 176 -52.39 2.46 -68.82
C ASP A 176 -52.90 3.91 -68.89
N PHE A 177 -52.46 4.77 -67.97
CA PHE A 177 -52.79 6.19 -68.00
C PHE A 177 -52.22 6.90 -69.23
N GLU A 178 -50.95 6.67 -69.56
CA GLU A 178 -50.27 7.28 -70.71
C GLU A 178 -50.97 6.91 -72.03
N VAL A 179 -51.30 5.62 -72.21
CA VAL A 179 -52.05 5.14 -73.39
C VAL A 179 -53.45 5.76 -73.43
N ASN A 180 -54.17 5.79 -72.31
CA ASN A 180 -55.51 6.39 -72.27
C ASN A 180 -55.49 7.90 -72.50
N ASP A 181 -54.43 8.61 -72.08
CA ASP A 181 -54.24 10.04 -72.32
C ASP A 181 -54.03 10.35 -73.81
N GLU A 182 -53.24 9.53 -74.50
CA GLU A 182 -53.08 9.64 -75.96
C GLU A 182 -54.37 9.35 -76.72
N LEU A 183 -55.09 8.27 -76.35
CA LEU A 183 -56.36 7.92 -76.99
C LEU A 183 -57.47 8.93 -76.70
N ALA A 184 -57.49 9.54 -75.52
CA ALA A 184 -58.44 10.59 -75.17
C ALA A 184 -58.24 11.86 -76.02
N LYS A 185 -56.98 12.23 -76.36
CA LYS A 185 -56.68 13.33 -77.29
C LYS A 185 -57.24 13.08 -78.69
N ALA A 186 -57.30 11.81 -79.10
CA ALA A 186 -57.92 11.38 -80.35
C ALA A 186 -59.46 11.20 -80.26
N GLY A 187 -60.07 11.45 -79.10
CA GLY A 187 -61.52 11.27 -78.88
C GLY A 187 -61.98 9.81 -78.78
N LEU A 188 -61.06 8.86 -78.61
CA LEU A 188 -61.34 7.43 -78.64
C LEU A 188 -61.68 6.82 -77.27
N VAL A 189 -61.47 7.57 -76.17
CA VAL A 189 -61.70 7.09 -74.79
C VAL A 189 -62.57 8.09 -74.01
N PRO A 190 -63.57 7.62 -73.24
CA PRO A 190 -64.38 8.50 -72.39
C PRO A 190 -63.56 9.25 -71.31
N ALA A 191 -63.92 10.50 -71.03
CA ALA A 191 -63.26 11.31 -70.01
C ALA A 191 -63.28 10.67 -68.60
N LEU A 192 -64.31 9.86 -68.29
CA LEU A 192 -64.39 9.10 -67.05
C LEU A 192 -63.27 8.07 -66.94
N THR A 193 -62.98 7.32 -68.01
CA THR A 193 -61.92 6.29 -68.06
C THR A 193 -60.53 6.91 -67.93
N LEU A 194 -60.30 8.06 -68.57
CA LEU A 194 -59.06 8.84 -68.39
C LEU A 194 -58.89 9.28 -66.93
N LYS A 195 -59.95 9.80 -66.31
CA LYS A 195 -59.89 10.24 -64.91
C LYS A 195 -59.65 9.07 -63.96
N GLN A 196 -60.25 7.92 -64.21
CA GLN A 196 -60.03 6.70 -63.42
C GLN A 196 -58.58 6.19 -63.52
N SER A 197 -58.02 6.08 -64.73
CA SER A 197 -56.62 5.67 -64.92
C SER A 197 -55.64 6.65 -64.27
N LYS A 198 -55.88 7.96 -64.41
CA LYS A 198 -55.08 9.00 -63.74
C LYS A 198 -55.11 8.87 -62.22
N THR A 199 -56.29 8.71 -61.63
CA THR A 199 -56.43 8.54 -60.17
C THR A 199 -55.71 7.27 -59.71
N LYS A 200 -55.90 6.14 -60.41
CA LYS A 200 -55.26 4.86 -60.07
C LYS A 200 -53.72 4.93 -60.14
N ALA A 201 -53.17 5.58 -61.17
CA ALA A 201 -51.73 5.82 -61.27
C ALA A 201 -51.22 6.69 -60.11
N GLY A 202 -51.97 7.72 -59.71
CA GLY A 202 -51.65 8.58 -58.57
C GLY A 202 -51.70 7.85 -57.22
N GLU A 203 -52.70 7.00 -56.99
CA GLU A 203 -52.83 6.16 -55.80
C GLU A 203 -51.65 5.19 -55.66
N LEU A 204 -51.30 4.48 -56.74
CA LEU A 204 -50.19 3.53 -56.74
C LEU A 204 -48.82 4.22 -56.64
N ALA A 205 -48.68 5.44 -57.16
CA ALA A 205 -47.48 6.25 -56.95
C ALA A 205 -47.27 6.56 -55.46
N LYS A 206 -48.35 6.94 -54.76
CA LYS A 206 -48.30 7.20 -53.32
C LYS A 206 -48.04 5.94 -52.50
N LEU A 207 -48.60 4.81 -52.91
CA LEU A 207 -48.31 3.52 -52.28
C LEU A 207 -46.83 3.14 -52.44
N LEU A 208 -46.26 3.31 -53.64
CA LEU A 208 -44.84 3.07 -53.88
C LEU A 208 -43.95 3.97 -53.01
N GLU A 209 -44.27 5.26 -52.91
CA GLU A 209 -43.55 6.21 -52.04
C GLU A 209 -43.57 5.76 -50.57
N ILE A 210 -44.73 5.31 -50.06
CA ILE A 210 -44.87 4.79 -48.70
C ILE A 210 -44.04 3.52 -48.50
N GLU A 211 -44.07 2.57 -49.44
CA GLU A 211 -43.32 1.31 -49.31
C GLU A 211 -41.80 1.54 -49.38
N GLN A 212 -41.34 2.49 -50.19
CA GLN A 212 -39.94 2.92 -50.23
C GLN A 212 -39.52 3.56 -48.91
N GLU A 213 -40.35 4.42 -48.33
CA GLU A 213 -40.05 5.07 -47.05
C GLU A 213 -40.03 4.06 -45.90
N ARG A 214 -40.98 3.11 -45.89
CA ARG A 214 -40.96 1.97 -44.96
C ARG A 214 -39.68 1.16 -45.07
N LEU A 215 -39.19 0.89 -46.30
CA LEU A 215 -37.94 0.18 -46.50
C LEU A 215 -36.74 0.94 -45.92
N LYS A 216 -36.68 2.27 -46.09
CA LYS A 216 -35.61 3.10 -45.49
C LYS A 216 -35.64 3.07 -43.97
N ILE A 217 -36.81 3.34 -43.36
CA ILE A 217 -36.97 3.34 -41.91
C ILE A 217 -36.65 1.96 -41.32
N SER A 218 -36.99 0.88 -42.04
CA SER A 218 -36.66 -0.48 -41.60
C SER A 218 -35.15 -0.74 -41.54
N ALA A 219 -34.34 -0.09 -42.37
CA ALA A 219 -32.88 -0.21 -42.34
C ALA A 219 -32.28 0.45 -41.09
N ASP A 220 -32.79 1.62 -40.72
CA ASP A 220 -32.37 2.32 -39.49
C ASP A 220 -32.78 1.52 -38.25
N ALA A 221 -34.01 1.01 -38.21
CA ALA A 221 -34.51 0.15 -37.14
C ALA A 221 -33.68 -1.15 -37.02
N THR A 222 -33.32 -1.77 -38.15
CA THR A 222 -32.45 -2.95 -38.19
C THR A 222 -31.09 -2.66 -37.56
N THR A 223 -30.49 -1.51 -37.90
CA THR A 223 -29.19 -1.10 -37.37
C THR A 223 -29.25 -0.89 -35.86
N ALA A 224 -30.30 -0.22 -35.37
CA ALA A 224 -30.51 -0.04 -33.93
C ALA A 224 -30.70 -1.37 -33.19
N GLN A 225 -31.48 -2.31 -33.75
CA GLN A 225 -31.70 -3.62 -33.14
C GLN A 225 -30.41 -4.47 -33.11
N LEU A 226 -29.63 -4.45 -34.18
CA LEU A 226 -28.33 -5.12 -34.22
C LEU A 226 -27.36 -4.52 -33.20
N ALA A 227 -27.30 -3.19 -33.07
CA ALA A 227 -26.43 -2.51 -32.11
C ALA A 227 -26.76 -2.91 -30.66
N VAL A 228 -28.05 -3.05 -30.31
CA VAL A 228 -28.47 -3.53 -28.98
C VAL A 228 -27.98 -4.94 -28.71
N GLN A 229 -28.15 -5.86 -29.67
CA GLN A 229 -27.72 -7.24 -29.50
C GLN A 229 -26.17 -7.37 -29.51
N GLU A 230 -25.47 -6.56 -30.31
CA GLU A 230 -24.01 -6.49 -30.32
C GLU A 230 -23.46 -5.96 -28.99
N ALA A 231 -24.10 -4.94 -28.41
CA ALA A 231 -23.75 -4.45 -27.08
C ALA A 231 -23.94 -5.52 -26.00
N LYS A 232 -25.02 -6.31 -26.07
CA LYS A 232 -25.24 -7.46 -25.17
C LYS A 232 -24.13 -8.51 -25.30
N VAL A 233 -23.72 -8.86 -26.52
CA VAL A 233 -22.60 -9.78 -26.75
C VAL A 233 -21.29 -9.20 -26.22
N ALA A 234 -21.04 -7.90 -26.40
CA ALA A 234 -19.85 -7.23 -25.88
C ALA A 234 -19.82 -7.23 -24.34
N GLN A 235 -20.95 -6.96 -23.69
CA GLN A 235 -21.11 -7.04 -22.24
C GLN A 235 -20.78 -8.45 -21.72
N LEU A 236 -21.37 -9.48 -22.32
CA LEU A 236 -21.12 -10.88 -21.92
C LEU A 236 -19.66 -11.29 -22.17
N ARG A 237 -19.03 -10.80 -23.25
CA ARG A 237 -17.61 -11.03 -23.49
C ARG A 237 -16.74 -10.40 -22.41
N ALA A 238 -17.04 -9.19 -21.99
CA ALA A 238 -16.33 -8.53 -20.89
C ALA A 238 -16.52 -9.29 -19.56
N GLN A 239 -17.73 -9.78 -19.29
CA GLN A 239 -18.02 -10.61 -18.13
C GLN A 239 -17.22 -11.92 -18.14
N LEU A 240 -17.18 -12.62 -19.29
CA LEU A 240 -16.36 -13.81 -19.45
C LEU A 240 -14.87 -13.52 -19.24
N GLN A 241 -14.36 -12.41 -19.76
CA GLN A 241 -12.97 -12.01 -19.55
C GLN A 241 -12.65 -11.83 -18.06
N LEU A 242 -13.53 -11.17 -17.31
CA LEU A 242 -13.40 -11.03 -15.86
C LEU A 242 -13.40 -12.40 -15.17
N LYS A 243 -14.33 -13.31 -15.54
CA LYS A 243 -14.37 -14.66 -14.97
C LYS A 243 -13.13 -15.49 -15.31
N ARG A 244 -12.59 -15.37 -16.52
CA ARG A 244 -11.32 -16.02 -16.90
C ARG A 244 -10.14 -15.47 -16.10
N GLN A 245 -10.09 -14.16 -15.87
CA GLN A 245 -9.08 -13.58 -14.98
C GLN A 245 -9.20 -14.08 -13.54
N GLN A 246 -10.43 -14.31 -13.05
CA GLN A 246 -10.65 -14.93 -11.74
C GLN A 246 -10.15 -16.39 -11.70
N VAL A 247 -10.34 -17.17 -12.76
CA VAL A 247 -9.79 -18.53 -12.87
C VAL A 247 -8.26 -18.50 -12.93
N GLU A 248 -7.66 -17.61 -13.72
CA GLU A 248 -6.19 -17.44 -13.76
C GLU A 248 -5.64 -16.98 -12.41
N GLY A 249 -6.40 -16.16 -11.66
CA GLY A 249 -6.07 -15.72 -10.31
C GLY A 249 -6.07 -16.84 -9.26
N LEU A 250 -6.53 -18.05 -9.60
CA LEU A 250 -6.33 -19.24 -8.76
C LEU A 250 -4.87 -19.73 -8.80
N LYS A 251 -4.09 -19.34 -9.81
CA LYS A 251 -2.64 -19.58 -9.88
C LYS A 251 -1.91 -18.36 -9.33
N VAL A 252 -1.46 -18.46 -8.08
CA VAL A 252 -0.76 -17.36 -7.40
C VAL A 252 0.68 -17.30 -7.90
N ARG A 253 1.10 -16.14 -8.42
CA ARG A 253 2.44 -15.90 -8.97
C ARG A 253 3.29 -15.03 -8.05
N ALA A 254 4.61 -15.11 -8.20
CA ALA A 254 5.58 -14.41 -7.35
C ALA A 254 5.55 -12.87 -7.49
N GLY A 255 5.26 -12.33 -8.68
CA GLY A 255 5.16 -10.89 -8.93
C GLY A 255 6.50 -10.14 -8.99
N ILE A 256 7.55 -10.65 -8.35
CA ILE A 256 8.94 -10.15 -8.41
C ILE A 256 9.94 -11.31 -8.58
N ASP A 257 11.15 -10.97 -9.01
CA ASP A 257 12.28 -11.90 -9.05
C ASP A 257 12.96 -11.93 -7.66
N GLY A 258 13.32 -13.11 -7.15
CA GLY A 258 13.93 -13.28 -5.83
C GLY A 258 14.43 -14.67 -5.53
#